data_AF-A0A2L2Y626-F1
#
_entry.id   AF-A0A2L2Y626-F1
#
_cell.length_a   1.000
_cell.length_b   1.000
_cell.length_c   1.000
_cell.angle_alpha   90.00
_cell.angle_beta   90.00
_cell.angle_gamma   90.00
#
_symmetry.space_group_name_H-M   'P 1'
#
loop_
_entity.id
_entity.type
_entity.pdbx_description
1 polymer ?
#
loop_
_entity_poly.entity_id
_entity_poly.type
_entity_poly.pdbx_seq_one_letter_code
_entity_poly.pdbx_strand_id
1 'polypeptide(L)'
;DQIRTDEISQEIDTELGLSENHFSRPEGYFCFTTTEELEMAIERCKDMIRVIAVDNGEKSKDRKKYLVAKLVQLKLKLQKINEAPANLQDLTVVMGHNFELRSLERPQQYCEKCCGIIWGVMKNWYRCVDCGFKCHSKCLNLITRICANTKVLENGIYELCLCPESGLSQQKFRCAECKKKFIFKNDACLPRQCDYNGLYYCSRCHWNSISVIPARVIHNWDFTPKKVCRASLQFLRLMIKKPILNIESLNPTLFAFITELGNIKKLRQDILVMKKYFLTCHAALEEKLLLQLKDRQHFVESSDIYSLQDLIDASSGHLFTYLEKVHSTFITHITLRCQGCRGKGFICELCKSEDVIFPFDPRTDICCSCSSVFHQDCYLRWEGPCPKCARRGKLPVAASN
;
A
#
# COMPACT_ATOMS: atom_id res chain seq x y z
N ASP A 1 -2.67 -10.65 -26.57
CA ASP A 1 -2.70 -11.56 -25.41
C ASP A 1 -3.64 -11.14 -24.29
N GLN A 2 -3.56 -9.91 -23.77
CA GLN A 2 -4.44 -9.43 -22.67
C GLN A 2 -5.95 -9.45 -22.97
N ILE A 3 -6.35 -9.07 -24.18
CA ILE A 3 -7.78 -9.07 -24.60
C ILE A 3 -8.34 -10.50 -24.63
N ARG A 4 -7.52 -11.47 -25.07
CA ARG A 4 -7.90 -12.89 -25.19
C ARG A 4 -8.02 -13.57 -23.82
N THR A 5 -7.26 -13.13 -22.82
CA THR A 5 -7.40 -13.61 -21.43
C THR A 5 -8.64 -13.07 -20.74
N ASP A 6 -9.07 -11.85 -21.06
CA ASP A 6 -10.27 -11.23 -20.47
C ASP A 6 -11.56 -11.89 -20.99
N GLU A 7 -11.62 -12.23 -22.29
CA GLU A 7 -12.75 -12.95 -22.89
C GLU A 7 -12.92 -14.36 -22.31
N ILE A 8 -11.81 -15.10 -22.13
CA ILE A 8 -11.83 -16.45 -21.52
C ILE A 8 -12.27 -16.39 -20.05
N SER A 9 -11.88 -15.34 -19.31
CA SER A 9 -12.35 -15.13 -17.93
C SER A 9 -13.86 -14.93 -17.88
N GLN A 10 -14.42 -14.13 -18.78
CA GLN A 10 -15.86 -13.82 -18.80
C GLN A 10 -16.74 -15.04 -19.16
N GLU A 11 -16.28 -15.87 -20.11
CA GLU A 11 -16.98 -17.11 -20.47
C GLU A 11 -17.00 -18.14 -19.33
N ILE A 12 -15.85 -18.34 -18.68
CA ILE A 12 -15.75 -19.26 -17.53
C ILE A 12 -16.61 -18.78 -16.37
N ASP A 13 -16.61 -17.47 -16.11
CA ASP A 13 -17.43 -16.90 -15.06
C ASP A 13 -18.93 -17.13 -15.37
N THR A 14 -19.36 -16.96 -16.62
CA THR A 14 -20.73 -17.25 -17.06
C THR A 14 -21.14 -18.70 -16.82
N GLU A 15 -20.31 -19.67 -17.22
CA GLU A 15 -20.60 -21.11 -17.11
C GLU A 15 -20.63 -21.65 -15.68
N LEU A 16 -19.86 -21.04 -14.77
CA LEU A 16 -19.91 -21.35 -13.34
C LEU A 16 -21.24 -20.89 -12.68
N GLY A 17 -22.16 -20.31 -13.46
CA GLY A 17 -23.38 -19.68 -13.00
C GLY A 17 -23.12 -18.32 -12.37
N LEU A 18 -22.03 -17.66 -12.77
CA LEU A 18 -21.59 -16.38 -12.24
C LEU A 18 -22.04 -15.20 -13.14
N SER A 19 -22.70 -15.46 -14.27
CA SER A 19 -23.23 -14.40 -15.16
C SER A 19 -24.50 -13.72 -14.64
N GLU A 20 -24.54 -12.40 -14.82
CA GLU A 20 -25.63 -11.47 -14.51
C GLU A 20 -26.99 -11.84 -15.14
N ASN A 21 -27.89 -12.44 -14.35
CA ASN A 21 -29.31 -12.52 -14.69
C ASN A 21 -30.06 -11.24 -14.29
N HIS A 22 -30.20 -10.35 -15.28
CA HIS A 22 -31.40 -9.61 -15.70
C HIS A 22 -32.28 -8.79 -14.72
N PHE A 23 -31.84 -8.50 -13.49
CA PHE A 23 -32.36 -7.39 -12.70
C PHE A 23 -31.22 -6.62 -12.01
N SER A 24 -30.68 -5.64 -12.74
CA SER A 24 -29.92 -4.49 -12.23
C SER A 24 -28.90 -4.80 -11.12
N ARG A 25 -27.81 -5.47 -11.46
CA ARG A 25 -26.53 -5.42 -10.71
C ARG A 25 -25.45 -4.90 -11.66
N PRO A 26 -24.44 -4.17 -11.16
CA PRO A 26 -23.20 -3.98 -11.90
C PRO A 26 -22.08 -4.78 -11.25
N GLU A 27 -21.60 -5.72 -12.04
CA GLU A 27 -20.45 -6.61 -11.92
C GLU A 27 -19.15 -6.00 -11.39
N GLY A 28 -18.39 -6.88 -10.75
CA GLY A 28 -17.03 -6.65 -10.27
C GLY A 28 -16.84 -6.94 -8.78
N TYR A 29 -17.21 -8.15 -8.31
CA TYR A 29 -16.57 -8.96 -7.25
C TYR A 29 -17.56 -9.99 -6.67
N PHE A 30 -17.24 -11.29 -6.73
CA PHE A 30 -18.03 -12.33 -6.09
C PHE A 30 -17.82 -12.34 -4.57
N CYS A 31 -18.88 -11.95 -3.87
CA CYS A 31 -19.07 -12.13 -2.44
C CYS A 31 -19.74 -13.48 -2.21
N PHE A 32 -18.95 -14.54 -1.99
CA PHE A 32 -19.49 -15.73 -1.33
C PHE A 32 -19.77 -15.34 0.12
N THR A 33 -21.03 -15.44 0.52
CA THR A 33 -21.50 -15.07 1.86
C THR A 33 -21.48 -16.22 2.85
N THR A 34 -21.36 -17.47 2.36
CA THR A 34 -21.29 -18.67 3.20
C THR A 34 -20.21 -19.65 2.71
N THR A 35 -19.76 -20.55 3.61
CA THR A 35 -18.84 -21.65 3.30
C THR A 35 -19.43 -22.61 2.26
N GLU A 36 -20.74 -22.85 2.31
CA GLU A 36 -21.48 -23.70 1.38
C GLU A 36 -21.42 -23.17 -0.06
N GLU A 37 -21.55 -21.84 -0.26
CA GLU A 37 -21.47 -21.24 -1.60
C GLU A 37 -20.05 -21.35 -2.20
N LEU A 38 -19.01 -21.30 -1.35
CA LEU A 38 -17.61 -21.51 -1.76
C LEU A 38 -17.35 -22.97 -2.14
N GLU A 39 -17.87 -23.92 -1.36
CA GLU A 39 -17.74 -25.35 -1.64
C GLU A 39 -18.43 -25.74 -2.95
N MET A 40 -19.63 -25.23 -3.19
CA MET A 40 -20.34 -25.43 -4.45
C MET A 40 -19.59 -24.86 -5.67
N ALA A 41 -18.97 -23.68 -5.53
CA ALA A 41 -18.17 -23.09 -6.60
C ALA A 41 -16.85 -23.86 -6.86
N ILE A 42 -16.25 -24.42 -5.81
CA ILE A 42 -15.07 -25.29 -5.89
C ILE A 42 -15.40 -26.58 -6.65
N GLU A 43 -16.54 -27.22 -6.37
CA GLU A 43 -16.95 -28.43 -7.09
C GLU A 43 -17.24 -28.16 -8.57
N ARG A 44 -17.96 -27.07 -8.89
CA ARG A 44 -18.18 -26.69 -10.30
C ARG A 44 -16.87 -26.41 -11.05
N CYS A 45 -15.91 -25.73 -10.42
CA CYS A 45 -14.58 -25.52 -11.02
C CYS A 45 -13.85 -26.84 -11.28
N LYS A 46 -13.94 -27.82 -10.36
CA LYS A 46 -13.34 -29.15 -10.56
C LYS A 46 -13.99 -29.89 -11.72
N ASP A 47 -15.31 -29.83 -11.85
CA ASP A 47 -16.04 -30.50 -12.92
C ASP A 47 -15.70 -29.91 -14.29
N MET A 48 -15.58 -28.59 -14.39
CA MET A 48 -15.14 -27.94 -15.63
C MET A 48 -13.70 -28.31 -16.01
N ILE A 49 -12.79 -28.44 -15.02
CA ILE A 49 -11.42 -28.92 -15.26
C ILE A 49 -11.42 -30.37 -15.76
N ARG A 50 -12.31 -31.23 -15.24
CA ARG A 50 -12.46 -32.62 -15.69
C ARG A 50 -12.95 -32.70 -17.13
N VAL A 51 -13.94 -31.88 -17.52
CA VAL A 51 -14.47 -31.83 -18.89
C VAL A 51 -13.41 -31.37 -19.89
N ILE A 52 -12.62 -30.36 -19.54
CA ILE A 52 -11.55 -29.81 -20.39
C ILE A 52 -10.35 -30.78 -20.53
N ALA A 53 -10.16 -31.70 -19.59
CA ALA A 53 -9.06 -32.68 -19.64
C ALA A 53 -9.19 -33.71 -20.79
N VAL A 54 -10.36 -33.78 -21.45
CA VAL A 54 -10.63 -34.69 -22.57
C VAL A 54 -10.22 -34.09 -23.92
N ASP A 55 -10.00 -32.77 -23.99
CA ASP A 55 -9.82 -32.05 -25.26
C ASP A 55 -8.45 -31.32 -25.33
N ASN A 56 -7.59 -31.73 -26.28
CA ASN A 56 -6.16 -31.39 -26.34
C ASN A 56 -5.83 -30.11 -27.16
N GLY A 57 -6.79 -29.22 -27.37
CA GLY A 57 -6.61 -27.97 -28.11
C GLY A 57 -5.79 -26.90 -27.38
N GLU A 58 -5.17 -25.97 -28.11
CA GLU A 58 -4.31 -24.92 -27.52
C GLU A 58 -5.10 -23.89 -26.69
N LYS A 59 -6.34 -23.54 -27.12
CA LYS A 59 -7.29 -22.76 -26.31
C LYS A 59 -7.73 -23.47 -25.01
N SER A 60 -7.72 -24.81 -25.01
CA SER A 60 -8.10 -25.65 -23.86
C SER A 60 -7.06 -25.57 -22.74
N LYS A 61 -5.76 -25.42 -23.10
CA LYS A 61 -4.65 -25.28 -22.12
C LYS A 61 -4.71 -23.97 -21.32
N ASP A 62 -4.98 -22.84 -21.97
CA ASP A 62 -5.09 -21.54 -21.31
C ASP A 62 -6.32 -21.48 -20.38
N ARG A 63 -7.46 -22.01 -20.84
CA ARG A 63 -8.69 -22.15 -20.06
C ARG A 63 -8.47 -23.01 -18.82
N LYS A 64 -7.76 -24.13 -18.96
CA LYS A 64 -7.39 -25.03 -17.85
C LYS A 64 -6.48 -24.33 -16.83
N LYS A 65 -5.49 -23.56 -17.30
CA LYS A 65 -4.57 -22.81 -16.43
C LYS A 65 -5.32 -21.78 -15.58
N TYR A 66 -6.27 -21.07 -16.18
CA TYR A 66 -7.11 -20.11 -15.48
C TYR A 66 -8.03 -20.79 -14.44
N LEU A 67 -8.72 -21.87 -14.81
CA LEU A 67 -9.57 -22.64 -13.90
C LEU A 67 -8.79 -23.19 -12.70
N VAL A 68 -7.56 -23.68 -12.91
CA VAL A 68 -6.70 -24.16 -11.83
C VAL A 68 -6.30 -23.01 -10.89
N ALA A 69 -5.92 -21.85 -11.43
CA ALA A 69 -5.62 -20.67 -10.62
C ALA A 69 -6.84 -20.21 -9.79
N LYS A 70 -8.02 -20.21 -10.41
CA LYS A 70 -9.29 -19.86 -9.76
C LYS A 70 -9.66 -20.86 -8.65
N LEU A 71 -9.46 -22.16 -8.89
CA LEU A 71 -9.68 -23.22 -7.90
C LEU A 71 -8.77 -23.04 -6.68
N VAL A 72 -7.48 -22.72 -6.90
CA VAL A 72 -6.53 -22.42 -5.81
C VAL A 72 -6.99 -21.20 -5.01
N GLN A 73 -7.41 -20.14 -5.69
CA GLN A 73 -7.92 -18.94 -5.03
C GLN A 73 -9.17 -19.21 -4.16
N LEU A 74 -10.13 -20.00 -4.68
CA LEU A 74 -11.34 -20.38 -3.95
C LEU A 74 -11.01 -21.24 -2.72
N LYS A 75 -10.09 -22.20 -2.86
CA LYS A 75 -9.64 -23.04 -1.73
C LYS A 75 -8.91 -22.26 -0.65
N LEU A 76 -8.01 -21.34 -1.03
CA LEU A 76 -7.33 -20.46 -0.08
C LEU A 76 -8.31 -19.55 0.67
N LYS A 77 -9.38 -19.11 0.00
CA LYS A 77 -10.45 -18.32 0.62
C LYS A 77 -11.28 -19.15 1.60
N LEU A 78 -11.62 -20.39 1.26
CA LEU A 78 -12.31 -21.32 2.16
C LEU A 78 -11.45 -21.66 3.39
N GLN A 79 -10.15 -21.93 3.18
CA GLN A 79 -9.21 -22.21 4.26
C GLN A 79 -9.06 -21.04 5.23
N LYS A 80 -8.97 -19.80 4.73
CA LYS A 80 -8.94 -18.59 5.56
C LYS A 80 -10.20 -18.39 6.41
N ILE A 81 -11.36 -18.85 5.92
CA ILE A 81 -12.63 -18.80 6.68
C ILE A 81 -12.67 -19.91 7.74
N ASN A 82 -12.19 -21.11 7.41
CA ASN A 82 -12.17 -22.26 8.33
C ASN A 82 -11.10 -22.17 9.43
N GLU A 83 -9.96 -21.52 9.16
CA GLU A 83 -8.88 -21.28 10.14
C GLU A 83 -9.13 -20.04 11.04
N ALA A 84 -10.24 -19.34 10.82
CA ALA A 84 -10.59 -18.18 11.62
C ALA A 84 -10.95 -18.65 13.05
N PRO A 85 -10.35 -18.07 14.12
CA PRO A 85 -10.53 -18.56 15.48
C PRO A 85 -11.99 -18.50 15.93
N ALA A 86 -12.40 -19.43 16.80
CA ALA A 86 -13.78 -19.62 17.29
C ALA A 86 -14.44 -18.37 17.93
N ASN A 87 -13.69 -17.30 18.20
CA ASN A 87 -14.18 -15.99 18.65
C ASN A 87 -14.90 -15.15 17.56
N LEU A 88 -14.99 -15.64 16.32
CA LEU A 88 -15.72 -14.98 15.22
C LEU A 88 -17.21 -15.33 15.16
N GLN A 89 -17.75 -16.13 16.09
CA GLN A 89 -19.14 -16.62 16.02
C GLN A 89 -20.23 -15.53 16.12
N ASP A 90 -19.89 -14.30 16.51
CA ASP A 90 -20.82 -13.15 16.54
C ASP A 90 -20.65 -12.15 15.37
N LEU A 91 -19.77 -12.43 14.40
CA LEU A 91 -19.51 -11.52 13.28
C LEU A 91 -20.40 -11.83 12.08
N THR A 92 -21.15 -10.83 11.62
CA THR A 92 -21.97 -10.95 10.40
C THR A 92 -21.17 -10.46 9.19
N VAL A 93 -20.96 -11.30 8.18
CA VAL A 93 -20.20 -10.91 6.98
C VAL A 93 -21.15 -10.46 5.87
N VAL A 94 -20.99 -9.22 5.39
CA VAL A 94 -21.79 -8.68 4.27
C VAL A 94 -20.92 -7.86 3.35
N MET A 95 -20.87 -8.16 2.04
CA MET A 95 -20.07 -7.44 1.04
C MET A 95 -18.58 -7.29 1.44
N GLY A 96 -18.02 -8.32 2.08
CA GLY A 96 -16.65 -8.34 2.60
C GLY A 96 -16.42 -7.55 3.90
N HIS A 97 -17.47 -6.96 4.49
CA HIS A 97 -17.38 -6.32 5.81
C HIS A 97 -17.61 -7.36 6.89
N ASN A 98 -16.70 -7.46 7.86
CA ASN A 98 -16.91 -8.21 9.09
C ASN A 98 -17.60 -7.31 10.12
N PHE A 99 -18.92 -7.45 10.25
CA PHE A 99 -19.73 -6.61 11.14
C PHE A 99 -19.83 -7.18 12.54
N GLU A 100 -19.52 -6.33 13.51
CA GLU A 100 -19.71 -6.61 14.91
C GLU A 100 -20.88 -5.80 15.45
N LEU A 101 -21.72 -6.46 16.26
CA LEU A 101 -22.83 -5.81 16.94
C LEU A 101 -22.27 -4.82 17.96
N ARG A 102 -22.85 -3.63 18.01
CA ARG A 102 -22.51 -2.60 18.98
C ARG A 102 -23.74 -2.14 19.72
N SER A 103 -23.69 -2.26 21.04
CA SER A 103 -24.49 -1.53 22.02
C SER A 103 -23.72 -0.29 22.51
N LEU A 104 -24.39 0.68 23.14
CA LEU A 104 -23.92 2.05 23.37
C LEU A 104 -22.50 2.22 23.98
N GLU A 105 -21.76 3.25 23.52
CA GLU A 105 -20.79 4.03 24.34
C GLU A 105 -20.52 5.50 23.86
N ARG A 106 -20.94 5.96 22.66
CA ARG A 106 -20.48 7.25 22.06
C ARG A 106 -21.55 8.02 21.26
N PRO A 107 -21.38 9.35 20.99
CA PRO A 107 -22.45 10.25 20.51
C PRO A 107 -22.93 9.97 19.08
N GLN A 108 -23.99 10.68 18.65
CA GLN A 108 -24.72 10.56 17.38
C GLN A 108 -23.84 10.11 16.19
N GLN A 109 -24.02 8.85 15.79
CA GLN A 109 -23.37 8.28 14.60
C GLN A 109 -24.34 8.33 13.40
N TYR A 110 -23.80 8.28 12.18
CA TYR A 110 -24.62 8.24 10.96
C TYR A 110 -24.47 6.88 10.27
N CYS A 111 -25.60 6.31 9.84
CA CYS A 111 -25.61 5.10 9.04
C CYS A 111 -25.11 5.42 7.63
N GLU A 112 -24.07 4.73 7.19
CA GLU A 112 -23.44 4.95 5.89
C GLU A 112 -24.29 4.45 4.71
N LYS A 113 -25.30 3.61 4.96
CA LYS A 113 -26.23 3.14 3.93
C LYS A 113 -27.40 4.11 3.70
N CYS A 114 -28.07 4.56 4.77
CA CYS A 114 -29.27 5.40 4.66
C CYS A 114 -29.03 6.88 4.95
N CYS A 115 -27.84 7.24 5.45
CA CYS A 115 -27.46 8.58 5.94
C CYS A 115 -28.29 9.10 7.12
N GLY A 116 -29.11 8.24 7.74
CA GLY A 116 -29.87 8.58 8.94
C GLY A 116 -29.04 8.45 10.21
N ILE A 117 -29.43 9.20 11.24
CA ILE A 117 -28.82 9.16 12.57
C ILE A 117 -29.07 7.78 13.20
N ILE A 118 -28.04 7.20 13.80
CA ILE A 118 -28.10 6.03 14.67
C ILE A 118 -28.34 6.57 16.09
N TRP A 119 -29.61 6.58 16.50
CA TRP A 119 -30.03 7.06 17.82
C TRP A 119 -29.61 6.08 18.91
N GLY A 120 -28.90 6.58 19.93
CA GLY A 120 -28.26 5.75 20.94
C GLY A 120 -29.20 5.00 21.87
N VAL A 121 -30.47 5.38 22.00
CA VAL A 121 -31.22 5.01 23.21
C VAL A 121 -31.75 3.56 23.25
N MET A 122 -31.87 2.82 22.14
CA MET A 122 -32.47 1.46 22.20
C MET A 122 -32.21 0.55 20.98
N LYS A 123 -31.34 0.95 20.04
CA LYS A 123 -31.16 0.21 18.77
C LYS A 123 -29.73 -0.27 18.58
N ASN A 124 -29.62 -1.58 18.47
CA ASN A 124 -28.42 -2.24 17.97
C ASN A 124 -28.03 -1.65 16.60
N TRP A 125 -26.73 -1.54 16.38
CA TRP A 125 -26.15 -1.15 15.10
C TRP A 125 -24.86 -1.93 14.87
N TYR A 126 -24.41 -1.95 13.63
CA TYR A 126 -23.26 -2.73 13.22
C TYR A 126 -22.12 -1.82 12.80
N ARG A 127 -20.91 -2.19 13.22
CA ARG A 127 -19.66 -1.57 12.77
C ARG A 127 -18.77 -2.63 12.15
N CYS A 128 -18.29 -2.37 10.94
CA CYS A 128 -17.25 -3.20 10.36
C CYS A 128 -15.94 -2.98 11.14
N VAL A 129 -15.34 -4.05 11.63
CA VAL A 129 -14.08 -3.99 12.40
C VAL A 129 -12.90 -3.57 11.52
N ASP A 130 -12.94 -3.91 10.23
CA ASP A 130 -11.82 -3.69 9.32
C ASP A 130 -11.79 -2.28 8.73
N CYS A 131 -12.91 -1.79 8.20
CA CYS A 131 -12.96 -0.49 7.52
C CYS A 131 -13.73 0.59 8.28
N GLY A 132 -14.37 0.22 9.40
CA GLY A 132 -15.15 1.15 10.23
C GLY A 132 -16.49 1.59 9.65
N PHE A 133 -16.98 0.96 8.58
CA PHE A 133 -18.33 1.20 8.02
C PHE A 133 -19.40 0.98 9.10
N LYS A 134 -20.38 1.88 9.16
CA LYS A 134 -21.43 1.86 10.19
C LYS A 134 -22.82 1.77 9.56
N CYS A 135 -23.69 0.92 10.08
CA CYS A 135 -25.08 0.86 9.64
C CYS A 135 -26.06 0.47 10.75
N HIS A 136 -27.33 0.83 10.57
CA HIS A 136 -28.43 0.28 11.36
C HIS A 136 -28.59 -1.22 11.08
N SER A 137 -29.14 -1.98 12.04
CA SER A 137 -29.48 -3.39 11.81
C SER A 137 -30.38 -3.61 10.60
N LYS A 138 -31.41 -2.78 10.43
CA LYS A 138 -32.31 -2.83 9.25
C LYS A 138 -31.63 -2.51 7.92
N CYS A 139 -30.45 -1.88 7.94
CA CYS A 139 -29.72 -1.51 6.73
C CYS A 139 -28.67 -2.55 6.32
N LEU A 140 -28.40 -3.54 7.17
CA LEU A 140 -27.32 -4.51 6.99
C LEU A 140 -27.42 -5.24 5.65
N ASN A 141 -28.56 -5.88 5.38
CA ASN A 141 -28.78 -6.63 4.13
C ASN A 141 -29.02 -5.74 2.90
N LEU A 142 -29.04 -4.42 3.08
CA LEU A 142 -29.17 -3.46 1.98
C LEU A 142 -27.81 -2.91 1.54
N ILE A 143 -26.70 -3.27 2.18
CA ILE A 143 -25.37 -2.74 1.86
C ILE A 143 -24.97 -3.20 0.46
N THR A 144 -24.57 -2.23 -0.37
CA THR A 144 -24.07 -2.47 -1.73
C THR A 144 -22.60 -2.09 -1.89
N ARG A 145 -22.03 -1.42 -0.88
CA ARG A 145 -20.64 -0.95 -0.91
C ARG A 145 -19.74 -2.08 -0.40
N ILE A 146 -18.80 -2.52 -1.22
CA ILE A 146 -17.76 -3.47 -0.84
C ILE A 146 -16.87 -2.87 0.24
N CYS A 147 -16.43 -3.70 1.19
CA CYS A 147 -15.50 -3.30 2.25
C CYS A 147 -14.19 -2.75 1.66
N ALA A 148 -13.75 -1.60 2.18
CA ALA A 148 -12.49 -1.01 1.75
C ALA A 148 -11.29 -1.89 2.10
N ASN A 149 -11.34 -2.64 3.21
CA ASN A 149 -10.26 -3.55 3.60
C ASN A 149 -10.13 -4.71 2.60
N THR A 150 -11.23 -5.30 2.16
CA THR A 150 -11.23 -6.33 1.11
C THR A 150 -10.56 -5.82 -0.16
N LYS A 151 -10.91 -4.60 -0.61
CA LYS A 151 -10.25 -3.96 -1.76
C LYS A 151 -8.75 -3.77 -1.56
N VAL A 152 -8.34 -3.36 -0.36
CA VAL A 152 -6.91 -3.18 -0.02
C VAL A 152 -6.15 -4.51 -0.02
N LEU A 153 -6.79 -5.61 0.39
CA LEU A 153 -6.18 -6.95 0.38
C LEU A 153 -6.08 -7.54 -1.03
N GLU A 154 -7.03 -7.21 -1.91
CA GLU A 154 -7.08 -7.71 -3.28
C GLU A 154 -6.23 -6.88 -4.24
N ASN A 155 -6.32 -5.56 -4.17
CA ASN A 155 -5.60 -4.62 -5.01
C ASN A 155 -5.23 -3.35 -4.21
N GLY A 156 -4.28 -3.52 -3.31
CA GLY A 156 -3.74 -2.44 -2.46
C GLY A 156 -2.78 -1.51 -3.20
N ILE A 157 -3.20 -0.96 -4.33
CA ILE A 157 -2.43 0.00 -5.14
C ILE A 157 -3.21 1.31 -5.21
N TYR A 158 -2.50 2.43 -5.21
CA TYR A 158 -3.11 3.74 -5.38
C TYR A 158 -3.50 3.99 -6.84
N GLU A 159 -4.62 4.69 -7.04
CA GLU A 159 -4.88 5.39 -8.29
C GLU A 159 -3.98 6.63 -8.35
N LEU A 160 -3.10 6.66 -9.33
CA LEU A 160 -2.10 7.74 -9.50
C LEU A 160 -2.41 8.62 -10.71
N CYS A 161 -3.46 8.35 -11.48
CA CYS A 161 -3.91 9.27 -12.52
C CYS A 161 -4.53 10.52 -11.88
N LEU A 162 -4.06 11.70 -12.31
CA LEU A 162 -4.65 12.98 -11.90
C LEU A 162 -6.03 13.15 -12.54
N CYS A 163 -7.09 13.08 -11.72
CA CYS A 163 -8.48 13.35 -12.12
C CYS A 163 -8.85 12.72 -13.48
N PRO A 164 -8.92 11.38 -13.61
CA PRO A 164 -9.29 10.76 -14.88
C PRO A 164 -10.65 11.29 -15.32
N GLU A 165 -10.67 12.09 -16.40
CA GLU A 165 -11.84 12.86 -16.84
C GLU A 165 -12.93 11.93 -17.38
N SER A 166 -13.68 11.31 -16.48
CA SER A 166 -14.78 10.42 -16.82
C SER A 166 -16.10 11.16 -16.70
N GLY A 167 -16.60 11.65 -17.83
CA GLY A 167 -17.88 12.36 -17.90
C GLY A 167 -19.05 11.55 -17.32
N LEU A 168 -20.10 12.26 -16.87
CA LEU A 168 -21.33 11.64 -16.34
C LEU A 168 -22.01 10.67 -17.33
N SER A 169 -21.83 10.90 -18.64
CA SER A 169 -22.33 10.04 -19.72
C SER A 169 -21.76 8.63 -19.66
N GLN A 170 -20.46 8.49 -19.36
CA GLN A 170 -19.80 7.19 -19.20
C GLN A 170 -20.37 6.41 -18.00
N GLN A 171 -20.87 7.12 -16.98
CA GLN A 171 -21.55 6.54 -15.82
C GLN A 171 -23.07 6.40 -16.03
N LYS A 172 -23.55 6.56 -17.27
CA LYS A 172 -24.98 6.51 -17.65
C LYS A 172 -25.85 7.39 -16.75
N PHE A 173 -25.31 8.55 -16.34
CA PHE A 173 -25.94 9.51 -15.41
C PHE A 173 -26.39 8.87 -14.09
N ARG A 174 -25.61 7.94 -13.55
CA ARG A 174 -25.89 7.24 -12.28
C ARG A 174 -24.75 7.42 -11.29
N CYS A 175 -25.09 7.40 -10.01
CA CYS A 175 -24.10 7.38 -8.94
C CYS A 175 -23.18 6.16 -9.07
N ALA A 176 -21.87 6.36 -9.01
CA ALA A 176 -20.87 5.31 -9.12
C ALA A 176 -21.02 4.20 -8.07
N GLU A 177 -21.51 4.52 -6.86
CA GLU A 177 -21.69 3.56 -5.77
C GLU A 177 -23.09 2.94 -5.74
N CYS A 178 -24.14 3.74 -5.58
CA CYS A 178 -25.50 3.22 -5.38
C CYS A 178 -26.32 3.08 -6.67
N LYS A 179 -25.77 3.50 -7.82
CA LYS A 179 -26.37 3.35 -9.17
C LYS A 179 -27.72 4.06 -9.37
N LYS A 180 -28.16 4.85 -8.40
CA LYS A 180 -29.32 5.74 -8.50
C LYS A 180 -29.07 6.75 -9.64
N LYS A 181 -30.04 6.90 -10.54
CA LYS A 181 -30.01 7.93 -11.58
C LYS A 181 -29.98 9.32 -10.95
N PHE A 182 -29.16 10.20 -11.50
CA PHE A 182 -29.17 11.61 -11.12
C PHE A 182 -30.44 12.28 -11.65
N ILE A 183 -31.01 13.18 -10.85
CA ILE A 183 -32.17 13.97 -11.21
C ILE A 183 -31.74 15.44 -11.08
N PHE A 184 -31.66 16.13 -12.21
CA PHE A 184 -31.16 17.50 -12.31
C PHE A 184 -32.29 18.51 -12.10
N LYS A 185 -32.96 18.44 -10.95
CA LYS A 185 -34.06 19.39 -10.63
C LYS A 185 -33.56 20.61 -9.85
N ASN A 186 -32.70 20.40 -8.84
CA ASN A 186 -32.18 21.46 -7.95
C ASN A 186 -30.69 21.22 -7.62
N ASP A 187 -29.98 22.26 -7.18
CA ASP A 187 -28.55 22.23 -6.81
C ASP A 187 -28.21 21.19 -5.73
N ALA A 188 -29.12 20.95 -4.79
CA ALA A 188 -28.93 19.95 -3.73
C ALA A 188 -28.86 18.50 -4.25
N CYS A 189 -29.27 18.26 -5.49
CA CYS A 189 -29.23 16.97 -6.17
C CYS A 189 -28.06 16.83 -7.15
N LEU A 190 -27.22 17.86 -7.28
CA LEU A 190 -26.09 17.82 -8.20
C LEU A 190 -25.11 16.71 -7.79
N PRO A 191 -24.60 15.96 -8.78
CA PRO A 191 -23.62 14.92 -8.53
C PRO A 191 -22.31 15.54 -8.02
N ARG A 192 -21.70 14.91 -7.02
CA ARG A 192 -20.43 15.31 -6.43
C ARG A 192 -19.31 14.47 -7.04
N GLN A 193 -18.29 15.10 -7.57
CA GLN A 193 -17.11 14.41 -8.11
C GLN A 193 -16.14 14.07 -6.98
N CYS A 194 -15.60 12.85 -7.01
CA CYS A 194 -14.54 12.40 -6.13
C CYS A 194 -13.18 12.69 -6.77
N ASP A 195 -12.32 13.45 -6.09
CA ASP A 195 -11.03 13.87 -6.66
C ASP A 195 -10.05 12.69 -6.85
N TYR A 196 -10.18 11.64 -6.02
CA TYR A 196 -9.29 10.48 -6.06
C TYR A 196 -9.49 9.58 -7.29
N ASN A 197 -10.75 9.34 -7.71
CA ASN A 197 -11.04 8.41 -8.80
C ASN A 197 -11.82 9.03 -9.96
N GLY A 198 -12.08 10.34 -9.93
CA GLY A 198 -12.75 11.08 -10.99
C GLY A 198 -14.25 10.81 -11.15
N LEU A 199 -14.82 9.84 -10.43
CA LEU A 199 -16.21 9.39 -10.60
C LEU A 199 -17.22 10.31 -9.86
N TYR A 200 -18.48 10.21 -10.26
CA TYR A 200 -19.57 11.06 -9.75
C TYR A 200 -20.51 10.30 -8.82
N TYR A 201 -20.90 10.95 -7.73
CA TYR A 201 -21.63 10.35 -6.62
C TYR A 201 -22.81 11.21 -6.18
N CYS A 202 -23.85 10.58 -5.63
CA CYS A 202 -24.94 11.32 -4.98
C CYS A 202 -24.52 11.82 -3.59
N SER A 203 -25.27 12.76 -3.04
CA SER A 203 -25.04 13.33 -1.70
C SER A 203 -24.99 12.30 -0.57
N ARG A 204 -25.62 11.13 -0.74
CA ARG A 204 -25.57 10.02 0.22
C ARG A 204 -24.27 9.21 0.19
N CYS A 205 -23.63 9.09 -0.97
CA CYS A 205 -22.40 8.31 -1.15
C CYS A 205 -21.14 9.18 -1.04
N HIS A 206 -21.28 10.49 -1.17
CA HIS A 206 -20.18 11.44 -1.11
C HIS A 206 -20.51 12.59 -0.16
N TRP A 207 -19.92 12.58 1.03
CA TRP A 207 -20.23 13.54 2.11
C TRP A 207 -19.36 14.80 2.07
N ASN A 208 -18.62 15.04 0.99
CA ASN A 208 -17.61 16.10 0.90
C ASN A 208 -16.52 15.98 1.97
N SER A 209 -16.29 14.75 2.45
CA SER A 209 -15.13 14.46 3.30
C SER A 209 -13.86 14.73 2.52
N ILE A 210 -12.83 15.23 3.19
CA ILE A 210 -11.58 15.60 2.57
C ILE A 210 -10.47 14.59 2.88
N SER A 211 -9.55 14.42 1.94
CA SER A 211 -8.34 13.60 2.10
C SER A 211 -7.24 14.10 1.17
N VAL A 212 -5.98 13.86 1.54
CA VAL A 212 -4.83 14.10 0.66
C VAL A 212 -4.85 13.07 -0.46
N ILE A 213 -4.59 13.50 -1.70
CA ILE A 213 -4.69 12.65 -2.88
C ILE A 213 -3.30 12.19 -3.31
N PRO A 214 -3.01 10.87 -3.31
CA PRO A 214 -1.69 10.32 -3.66
C PRO A 214 -1.15 10.81 -5.01
N ALA A 215 -1.98 10.79 -6.06
CA ALA A 215 -1.60 11.27 -7.39
C ALA A 215 -1.05 12.71 -7.36
N ARG A 216 -1.69 13.62 -6.61
CA ARG A 216 -1.28 15.03 -6.49
C ARG A 216 0.02 15.19 -5.71
N VAL A 217 0.22 14.38 -4.67
CA VAL A 217 1.46 14.36 -3.90
C VAL A 217 2.63 13.92 -4.78
N ILE A 218 2.45 12.83 -5.53
CA ILE A 218 3.52 12.25 -6.36
C ILE A 218 3.85 13.12 -7.57
N HIS A 219 2.84 13.67 -8.25
CA HIS A 219 3.09 14.44 -9.47
C HIS A 219 3.44 15.91 -9.20
N ASN A 220 2.81 16.52 -8.19
CA ASN A 220 2.85 17.97 -7.99
C ASN A 220 3.36 18.40 -6.60
N TRP A 221 3.71 17.45 -5.73
CA TRP A 221 4.01 17.74 -4.31
C TRP A 221 2.90 18.54 -3.61
N ASP A 222 1.63 18.33 -4.02
CA ASP A 222 0.45 19.03 -3.49
C ASP A 222 -0.27 18.19 -2.44
N PHE A 223 -0.22 18.67 -1.19
CA PHE A 223 -0.84 18.03 -0.02
C PHE A 223 -2.21 18.63 0.33
N THR A 224 -2.74 19.54 -0.50
CA THR A 224 -4.03 20.18 -0.24
C THR A 224 -5.15 19.14 -0.22
N PRO A 225 -5.90 19.00 0.89
CA PRO A 225 -6.97 18.02 0.98
C PRO A 225 -8.07 18.29 -0.06
N LYS A 226 -8.48 17.25 -0.78
CA LYS A 226 -9.56 17.32 -1.77
C LYS A 226 -10.75 16.48 -1.35
N LYS A 227 -11.91 16.80 -1.92
CA LYS A 227 -13.17 16.12 -1.60
C LYS A 227 -13.19 14.72 -2.22
N VAL A 228 -13.54 13.72 -1.41
CA VAL A 228 -13.57 12.31 -1.82
C VAL A 228 -14.86 11.63 -1.37
N CYS A 229 -15.26 10.59 -2.12
CA CYS A 229 -16.39 9.76 -1.75
C CYS A 229 -16.08 8.91 -0.50
N ARG A 230 -17.12 8.36 0.13
CA ARG A 230 -16.96 7.58 1.37
C ARG A 230 -16.10 6.34 1.20
N ALA A 231 -16.28 5.62 0.08
CA ALA A 231 -15.50 4.44 -0.23
C ALA A 231 -14.00 4.78 -0.40
N SER A 232 -13.68 5.81 -1.18
CA SER A 232 -12.30 6.26 -1.39
C SER A 232 -11.67 6.77 -0.10
N LEU A 233 -12.40 7.50 0.74
CA LEU A 233 -11.90 7.93 2.05
C LEU A 233 -11.50 6.74 2.94
N GLN A 234 -12.35 5.71 3.01
CA GLN A 234 -12.07 4.50 3.79
C GLN A 234 -10.85 3.77 3.24
N PHE A 235 -10.75 3.63 1.92
CA PHE A 235 -9.58 3.05 1.25
C PHE A 235 -8.29 3.83 1.56
N LEU A 236 -8.28 5.15 1.32
CA LEU A 236 -7.12 6.01 1.55
C LEU A 236 -6.66 5.95 3.01
N ARG A 237 -7.59 5.91 3.98
CA ARG A 237 -7.24 5.78 5.41
C ARG A 237 -6.56 4.46 5.75
N LEU A 238 -6.95 3.36 5.12
CA LEU A 238 -6.33 2.05 5.32
C LEU A 238 -4.96 1.97 4.63
N MET A 239 -4.77 2.73 3.55
CA MET A 239 -3.55 2.73 2.75
C MET A 239 -2.49 3.72 3.24
N ILE A 240 -2.87 4.79 3.96
CA ILE A 240 -2.00 5.94 4.25
C ILE A 240 -0.65 5.58 4.89
N LYS A 241 -0.62 4.59 5.79
CA LYS A 241 0.59 4.13 6.48
C LYS A 241 1.32 2.97 5.78
N LYS A 242 0.79 2.44 4.67
CA LYS A 242 1.41 1.31 3.97
C LYS A 242 2.60 1.81 3.12
N PRO A 243 3.81 1.24 3.29
CA PRO A 243 4.99 1.65 2.55
C PRO A 243 5.03 0.97 1.18
N ILE A 244 4.39 1.59 0.18
CA ILE A 244 4.25 1.00 -1.17
C ILE A 244 4.64 1.96 -2.30
N LEU A 245 4.98 3.21 -1.98
CA LEU A 245 5.32 4.23 -2.97
C LEU A 245 6.82 4.27 -3.17
N ASN A 246 7.32 3.74 -4.27
CA ASN A 246 8.72 3.91 -4.66
C ASN A 246 8.88 5.23 -5.43
N ILE A 247 9.37 6.27 -4.75
CA ILE A 247 9.43 7.62 -5.31
C ILE A 247 10.41 7.71 -6.47
N GLU A 248 11.53 6.99 -6.40
CA GLU A 248 12.53 6.95 -7.49
C GLU A 248 11.91 6.45 -8.79
N SER A 249 11.07 5.41 -8.69
CA SER A 249 10.39 4.84 -9.86
C SER A 249 9.17 5.65 -10.33
N LEU A 250 8.47 6.32 -9.41
CA LEU A 250 7.22 7.02 -9.70
C LEU A 250 7.47 8.44 -10.24
N ASN A 251 8.40 9.17 -9.64
CA ASN A 251 8.77 10.52 -10.05
C ASN A 251 10.15 10.90 -9.49
N PRO A 252 11.25 10.52 -10.16
CA PRO A 252 12.61 10.81 -9.69
C PRO A 252 12.92 12.31 -9.63
N THR A 253 12.22 13.13 -10.42
CA THR A 253 12.45 14.58 -10.45
C THR A 253 12.12 15.26 -9.13
N LEU A 254 11.27 14.66 -8.28
CA LEU A 254 10.96 15.21 -6.95
C LEU A 254 12.21 15.40 -6.08
N PHE A 255 13.18 14.48 -6.15
CA PHE A 255 14.42 14.62 -5.37
C PHE A 255 15.32 15.76 -5.87
N ALA A 256 15.20 16.14 -7.15
CA ALA A 256 15.93 17.28 -7.71
C ALA A 256 15.30 18.62 -7.32
N PHE A 257 13.96 18.69 -7.28
CA PHE A 257 13.24 19.93 -6.97
C PHE A 257 13.06 20.17 -5.47
N ILE A 258 13.07 19.12 -4.64
CA ILE A 258 12.76 19.20 -3.21
C ILE A 258 13.98 18.77 -2.41
N THR A 259 14.77 19.75 -2.00
CA THR A 259 16.01 19.56 -1.22
C THR A 259 15.78 18.76 0.06
N GLU A 260 14.71 19.08 0.80
CA GLU A 260 14.36 18.38 2.04
C GLU A 260 14.10 16.89 1.83
N LEU A 261 13.47 16.52 0.72
CA LEU A 261 13.22 15.13 0.38
C LEU A 261 14.54 14.41 0.03
N GLY A 262 15.46 15.10 -0.65
CA GLY A 262 16.82 14.63 -0.88
C GLY A 262 17.60 14.40 0.42
N ASN A 263 17.52 15.32 1.38
CA ASN A 263 18.14 15.19 2.70
C ASN A 263 17.58 13.99 3.46
N ILE A 264 16.26 13.79 3.43
CA ILE A 264 15.59 12.62 4.02
C ILE A 264 16.08 11.32 3.36
N LYS A 265 16.20 11.28 2.03
CA LYS A 265 16.73 10.12 1.31
C LYS A 265 18.17 9.80 1.77
N LYS A 266 19.02 10.83 1.89
CA LYS A 266 20.40 10.69 2.36
C LYS A 266 20.47 10.11 3.78
N LEU A 267 19.72 10.68 4.74
CA LEU A 267 19.63 10.16 6.11
C LEU A 267 19.19 8.69 6.14
N ARG A 268 18.22 8.31 5.30
CA ARG A 268 17.77 6.91 5.20
C ARG A 268 18.84 5.98 4.61
N GLN A 269 19.57 6.42 3.59
CA GLN A 269 20.71 5.66 3.04
C GLN A 269 21.79 5.44 4.10
N ASP A 270 22.10 6.48 4.87
CA ASP A 270 23.08 6.39 5.95
C ASP A 270 22.61 5.41 7.05
N ILE A 271 21.33 5.45 7.44
CA ILE A 271 20.73 4.47 8.37
C ILE A 271 20.86 3.03 7.85
N LEU A 272 20.67 2.79 6.55
CA LEU A 272 20.85 1.45 5.96
C LEU A 272 22.29 0.96 6.03
N VAL A 273 23.27 1.85 5.90
CA VAL A 273 24.68 1.54 6.12
C VAL A 273 24.93 1.24 7.60
N MET A 274 24.44 2.09 8.50
CA MET A 274 24.57 1.94 9.96
C MET A 274 23.95 0.65 10.49
N LYS A 275 22.84 0.18 9.91
CA LYS A 275 22.19 -1.09 10.25
C LYS A 275 23.18 -2.26 10.31
N LYS A 276 24.15 -2.31 9.39
CA LYS A 276 25.17 -3.39 9.33
C LYS A 276 26.06 -3.43 10.58
N TYR A 277 26.32 -2.26 11.18
CA TYR A 277 27.07 -2.16 12.44
C TYR A 277 26.25 -2.72 13.60
N PHE A 278 24.96 -2.36 13.68
CA PHE A 278 24.08 -2.77 14.78
C PHE A 278 23.75 -4.26 14.78
N LEU A 279 23.58 -4.87 13.61
CA LEU A 279 23.36 -6.32 13.51
C LEU A 279 24.53 -7.15 14.04
N THR A 280 25.73 -6.56 14.12
CA THR A 280 26.96 -7.23 14.57
C THR A 280 27.53 -6.61 15.85
N CYS A 281 26.76 -5.78 16.57
CA CYS A 281 27.16 -5.11 17.80
C CYS A 281 26.23 -5.51 18.94
N HIS A 282 26.75 -6.19 19.96
CA HIS A 282 25.96 -6.62 21.13
C HIS A 282 25.36 -5.42 21.89
N ALA A 283 26.18 -4.40 22.17
CA ALA A 283 25.72 -3.21 22.89
C ALA A 283 24.57 -2.49 22.16
N ALA A 284 24.60 -2.42 20.83
CA ALA A 284 23.52 -1.83 20.04
C ALA A 284 22.21 -2.63 20.11
N LEU A 285 22.31 -3.96 20.20
CA LEU A 285 21.17 -4.86 20.36
C LEU A 285 20.54 -4.71 21.76
N GLU A 286 21.37 -4.60 22.80
CA GLU A 286 20.91 -4.36 24.18
C GLU A 286 20.23 -2.99 24.33
N GLU A 287 20.80 -1.94 23.73
CA GLU A 287 20.21 -0.59 23.67
C GLU A 287 18.97 -0.53 22.75
N LYS A 288 18.72 -1.59 21.97
CA LYS A 288 17.60 -1.71 21.02
C LYS A 288 17.55 -0.53 20.04
N LEU A 289 18.69 -0.08 19.54
CA LEU A 289 18.79 1.14 18.72
C LEU A 289 17.87 1.10 17.49
N LEU A 290 17.79 -0.03 16.78
CA LEU A 290 16.92 -0.18 15.62
C LEU A 290 15.42 -0.07 15.95
N LEU A 291 15.00 -0.33 17.20
CA LEU A 291 13.61 -0.18 17.62
C LEU A 291 13.17 1.29 17.77
N GLN A 292 14.10 2.25 17.72
CA GLN A 292 13.73 3.66 17.60
C GLN A 292 12.91 3.94 16.33
N LEU A 293 13.08 3.11 15.30
CA LEU A 293 12.37 3.14 14.01
C LEU A 293 11.15 2.19 13.96
N LYS A 294 10.65 1.70 15.11
CA LYS A 294 9.57 0.69 15.18
C LYS A 294 8.29 1.09 14.43
N ASP A 295 7.98 2.38 14.34
CA ASP A 295 6.78 2.88 13.69
C ASP A 295 6.96 3.04 12.16
N ARG A 296 8.19 2.91 11.66
CA ARG A 296 8.59 3.04 10.24
C ARG A 296 9.67 2.03 9.88
N GLN A 297 9.40 0.75 10.13
CA GLN A 297 10.37 -0.34 9.93
C GLN A 297 10.89 -0.44 8.50
N HIS A 298 10.09 -0.05 7.50
CA HIS A 298 10.50 -0.03 6.09
C HIS A 298 11.72 0.86 5.82
N PHE A 299 12.05 1.81 6.70
CA PHE A 299 13.25 2.65 6.56
C PHE A 299 14.57 1.91 6.79
N VAL A 300 14.54 0.77 7.50
CA VAL A 300 15.72 -0.09 7.64
C VAL A 300 15.78 -1.18 6.57
N GLU A 301 14.84 -1.20 5.62
CA GLU A 301 14.77 -2.19 4.52
C GLU A 301 15.13 -1.55 3.17
N SER A 302 14.64 -0.35 2.90
CA SER A 302 14.87 0.39 1.66
C SER A 302 14.93 1.90 1.93
N SER A 303 15.64 2.65 1.08
CA SER A 303 15.66 4.13 1.10
C SER A 303 14.57 4.75 0.23
N ASP A 304 14.02 3.99 -0.73
CA ASP A 304 13.26 4.57 -1.85
C ASP A 304 11.75 4.36 -1.71
N ILE A 305 11.35 3.47 -0.79
CA ILE A 305 9.94 3.14 -0.51
C ILE A 305 9.41 4.04 0.60
N TYR A 306 8.26 4.65 0.37
CA TYR A 306 7.56 5.54 1.29
C TYR A 306 6.09 5.13 1.41
N SER A 307 5.48 5.46 2.53
CA SER A 307 4.04 5.55 2.70
C SER A 307 3.56 6.96 2.40
N LEU A 308 2.26 7.14 2.17
CA LEU A 308 1.71 8.49 1.98
C LEU A 308 1.88 9.33 3.25
N GLN A 309 1.78 8.71 4.43
CA GLN A 309 2.04 9.39 5.70
C GLN A 309 3.48 9.89 5.79
N ASP A 310 4.47 9.12 5.32
CA ASP A 310 5.87 9.58 5.30
C ASP A 310 6.03 10.85 4.47
N LEU A 311 5.37 10.93 3.31
CA LEU A 311 5.44 12.12 2.45
C LEU A 311 4.76 13.34 3.07
N ILE A 312 3.63 13.15 3.76
CA ILE A 312 2.96 14.20 4.53
C ILE A 312 3.86 14.71 5.68
N ASP A 313 4.54 13.79 6.36
CA ASP A 313 5.45 14.14 7.44
C ASP A 313 6.74 14.77 6.90
N ALA A 314 7.17 14.40 5.69
CA ALA A 314 8.27 15.03 4.97
C ALA A 314 7.95 16.48 4.61
N SER A 315 6.77 16.74 4.02
CA SER A 315 6.37 18.08 3.62
C SER A 315 6.18 19.04 4.80
N SER A 316 5.89 18.51 5.98
CA SER A 316 5.74 19.29 7.22
C SER A 316 7.04 19.38 8.05
N GLY A 317 8.14 18.79 7.59
CA GLY A 317 9.44 18.78 8.29
C GLY A 317 9.55 17.79 9.46
N HIS A 318 8.43 17.28 9.97
CA HIS A 318 8.42 16.33 11.10
C HIS A 318 9.26 15.08 10.84
N LEU A 319 9.23 14.56 9.60
CA LEU A 319 9.99 13.37 9.25
C LEU A 319 11.50 13.65 9.28
N PHE A 320 11.94 14.81 8.79
CA PHE A 320 13.34 15.19 8.80
C PHE A 320 13.86 15.27 10.25
N THR A 321 13.19 16.03 11.11
CA THR A 321 13.58 16.17 12.53
C THR A 321 13.60 14.83 13.27
N TYR A 322 12.65 13.94 12.97
CA TYR A 322 12.61 12.59 13.53
C TYR A 322 13.83 11.77 13.10
N LEU A 323 14.14 11.75 11.80
CA LEU A 323 15.28 10.99 11.26
C LEU A 323 16.62 11.56 11.73
N GLU A 324 16.76 12.87 11.80
CA GLU A 324 17.98 13.54 12.28
C GLU A 324 18.29 13.15 13.73
N LYS A 325 17.28 13.11 14.61
CA LYS A 325 17.45 12.66 16.00
C LYS A 325 17.89 11.21 16.10
N VAL A 326 17.27 10.33 15.30
CA VAL A 326 17.64 8.90 15.25
C VAL A 326 19.06 8.76 14.72
N HIS A 327 19.38 9.43 13.61
CA HIS A 327 20.69 9.42 12.98
C HIS A 327 21.78 9.94 13.93
N SER A 328 21.54 11.03 14.67
CA SER A 328 22.46 11.55 15.69
C SER A 328 22.73 10.54 16.82
N THR A 329 21.70 9.79 17.23
CA THR A 329 21.89 8.74 18.23
C THR A 329 22.73 7.59 17.68
N PHE A 330 22.48 7.19 16.43
CA PHE A 330 23.18 6.11 15.75
C PHE A 330 24.65 6.44 15.49
N ILE A 331 24.94 7.63 14.96
CA ILE A 331 26.30 8.09 14.72
C ILE A 331 27.09 8.19 16.02
N THR A 332 26.48 8.71 17.09
CA THR A 332 27.12 8.81 18.42
C THR A 332 27.48 7.43 18.98
N HIS A 333 26.62 6.43 18.80
CA HIS A 333 26.92 5.06 19.20
C HIS A 333 28.12 4.49 18.41
N ILE A 334 28.09 4.61 17.07
CA ILE A 334 29.09 3.99 16.19
C ILE A 334 30.47 4.64 16.34
N THR A 335 30.52 5.97 16.39
CA THR A 335 31.76 6.73 16.29
C THR A 335 32.40 7.03 17.64
N LEU A 336 31.61 7.21 18.71
CA LEU A 336 32.09 7.69 20.00
C LEU A 336 31.91 6.68 21.14
N ARG A 337 30.71 6.10 21.31
CA ARG A 337 30.38 5.33 22.52
C ARG A 337 30.83 3.87 22.47
N CYS A 338 30.67 3.20 21.34
CA CYS A 338 30.94 1.76 21.23
C CYS A 338 32.31 1.50 20.58
N GLN A 339 33.26 1.01 21.38
CA GLN A 339 34.59 0.65 20.88
C GLN A 339 34.52 -0.45 19.80
N GLY A 340 33.61 -1.41 19.92
CA GLY A 340 33.41 -2.47 18.93
C GLY A 340 32.91 -1.98 17.58
N CYS A 341 32.07 -0.94 17.56
CA CYS A 341 31.65 -0.28 16.32
C CYS A 341 32.76 0.61 15.76
N ARG A 342 33.42 1.39 16.61
CA ARG A 342 34.53 2.28 16.22
C ARG A 342 35.68 1.50 15.59
N GLY A 343 36.00 0.32 16.12
CA GLY A 343 37.03 -0.58 15.56
C GLY A 343 36.69 -1.15 14.17
N LYS A 344 35.44 -1.04 13.72
CA LYS A 344 35.00 -1.39 12.35
C LYS A 344 35.05 -0.19 11.38
N GLY A 345 35.54 0.96 11.83
CA GLY A 345 35.82 2.09 10.97
C GLY A 345 36.97 1.81 10.01
N PHE A 346 37.14 2.68 9.03
CA PHE A 346 38.15 2.56 7.99
C PHE A 346 39.28 3.56 8.22
N ILE A 347 40.46 3.23 7.71
CA ILE A 347 41.57 4.17 7.58
C ILE A 347 41.80 4.36 6.08
N CYS A 348 41.91 5.61 5.64
CA CYS A 348 42.13 5.91 4.23
C CYS A 348 43.54 5.43 3.81
N GLU A 349 43.62 4.41 2.94
CA GLU A 349 44.91 3.85 2.51
C GLU A 349 45.76 4.82 1.66
N LEU A 350 45.14 5.88 1.11
CA LEU A 350 45.78 6.85 0.22
C LEU A 350 46.58 7.91 1.00
N CYS A 351 45.99 8.51 2.04
CA CYS A 351 46.69 9.48 2.88
C CYS A 351 47.30 8.85 4.15
N LYS A 352 46.85 7.66 4.54
CA LYS A 352 47.30 6.93 5.75
C LYS A 352 47.23 7.77 7.04
N SER A 353 46.31 8.73 7.09
CA SER A 353 45.98 9.45 8.33
C SER A 353 45.43 8.48 9.36
N GLU A 354 45.72 8.69 10.64
CA GLU A 354 45.17 7.89 11.73
C GLU A 354 43.67 8.15 11.99
N ASP A 355 43.10 9.14 11.30
CA ASP A 355 41.68 9.48 11.37
C ASP A 355 40.81 8.31 10.87
N VAL A 356 39.91 7.86 11.75
CA VAL A 356 38.94 6.80 11.46
C VAL A 356 37.76 7.41 10.72
N ILE A 357 37.48 6.88 9.52
CA ILE A 357 36.40 7.31 8.65
C ILE A 357 35.33 6.23 8.48
N PHE A 358 34.11 6.66 8.21
CA PHE A 358 32.96 5.79 8.02
C PHE A 358 32.29 6.01 6.65
N PRO A 359 31.60 5.00 6.10
CA PRO A 359 30.97 5.12 4.79
C PRO A 359 29.76 6.08 4.76
N PHE A 360 29.24 6.50 5.91
CA PHE A 360 28.14 7.47 6.03
C PHE A 360 28.64 8.90 6.31
N ASP A 361 29.96 9.12 6.41
CA ASP A 361 30.51 10.44 6.63
C ASP A 361 30.37 11.32 5.36
N PRO A 362 30.09 12.63 5.47
CA PRO A 362 29.87 13.48 4.30
C PRO A 362 31.08 13.66 3.36
N ARG A 363 32.31 13.45 3.86
CA ARG A 363 33.57 13.70 3.15
C ARG A 363 34.29 12.40 2.81
N THR A 364 33.55 11.33 2.58
CA THR A 364 34.11 10.01 2.24
C THR A 364 33.50 9.46 0.96
N ASP A 365 34.30 8.68 0.24
CA ASP A 365 33.91 7.95 -0.96
C ASP A 365 34.08 6.44 -0.74
N ILE A 366 33.20 5.66 -1.35
CA ILE A 366 33.18 4.20 -1.22
C ILE A 366 33.49 3.57 -2.57
N CYS A 367 34.47 2.67 -2.59
CA CYS A 367 34.74 1.88 -3.79
C CYS A 367 33.59 0.91 -4.08
N CYS A 368 32.97 1.01 -5.26
CA CYS A 368 31.88 0.14 -5.71
C CYS A 368 32.22 -1.36 -5.75
N SER A 369 33.50 -1.71 -5.97
CA SER A 369 33.94 -3.09 -6.16
C SER A 369 34.34 -3.82 -4.87
N CYS A 370 34.87 -3.09 -3.87
CA CYS A 370 35.37 -3.71 -2.64
C CYS A 370 34.84 -3.08 -1.35
N SER A 371 34.03 -2.03 -1.45
CA SER A 371 33.45 -1.27 -0.34
C SER A 371 34.48 -0.70 0.65
N SER A 372 35.74 -0.54 0.24
CA SER A 372 36.71 0.28 0.98
C SER A 372 36.29 1.74 0.95
N VAL A 373 36.50 2.42 2.07
CA VAL A 373 36.17 3.83 2.26
C VAL A 373 37.46 4.66 2.22
N PHE A 374 37.39 5.80 1.54
CA PHE A 374 38.48 6.76 1.39
C PHE A 374 37.98 8.17 1.70
N HIS A 375 38.88 9.10 2.02
CA HIS A 375 38.53 10.52 1.99
C HIS A 375 38.19 10.94 0.56
N GLN A 376 37.13 11.73 0.40
CA GLN A 376 36.65 12.19 -0.91
C GLN A 376 37.77 12.86 -1.71
N ASP A 377 38.48 13.83 -1.10
CA ASP A 377 39.59 14.53 -1.76
C ASP A 377 40.77 13.62 -2.11
N CYS A 378 40.98 12.54 -1.35
CA CYS A 378 42.05 11.57 -1.66
C CYS A 378 41.65 10.70 -2.84
N TYR A 379 40.40 10.26 -2.88
CA TYR A 379 39.90 9.39 -3.93
C TYR A 379 39.74 10.13 -5.26
N LEU A 380 39.23 11.37 -5.25
CA LEU A 380 39.09 12.21 -6.44
C LEU A 380 40.43 12.55 -7.10
N ARG A 381 41.50 12.74 -6.31
CA ARG A 381 42.85 13.03 -6.83
C ARG A 381 43.60 11.78 -7.29
N TRP A 382 43.08 10.59 -7.02
CA TRP A 382 43.75 9.34 -7.33
C TRP A 382 43.40 8.86 -8.73
N GLU A 383 44.39 8.82 -9.62
CA GLU A 383 44.19 8.41 -11.03
C GLU A 383 44.23 6.89 -11.23
N GLY A 384 44.59 6.11 -10.20
CA GLY A 384 44.73 4.66 -10.28
C GLY A 384 43.46 3.89 -9.90
N PRO A 385 43.43 2.55 -10.10
CA PRO A 385 42.38 1.72 -9.52
C PRO A 385 42.45 1.75 -7.99
N CYS A 386 41.34 1.41 -7.33
CA CYS A 386 41.31 1.27 -5.87
C CYS A 386 42.47 0.36 -5.38
N PRO A 387 43.32 0.79 -4.43
CA PRO A 387 44.50 0.05 -3.99
C PRO A 387 44.19 -1.39 -3.54
N LYS A 388 43.07 -1.58 -2.84
CA LYS A 388 42.63 -2.90 -2.38
C LYS A 388 42.12 -3.78 -3.53
N CYS A 389 41.47 -3.21 -4.53
CA CYS A 389 41.06 -3.95 -5.73
C CYS A 389 42.27 -4.38 -6.56
N ALA A 390 43.26 -3.48 -6.72
CA ALA A 390 44.52 -3.77 -7.39
C ALA A 390 45.25 -4.96 -6.74
N ARG A 391 45.37 -4.96 -5.40
CA ARG A 391 45.94 -6.11 -4.65
C ARG A 391 45.15 -7.41 -4.81
N ARG A 392 43.84 -7.32 -5.02
CA ARG A 392 42.94 -8.49 -5.15
C ARG A 392 42.75 -8.99 -6.58
N GLY A 393 43.36 -8.34 -7.58
CA GLY A 393 43.16 -8.67 -8.99
C GLY A 393 41.73 -8.45 -9.49
N LYS A 394 40.92 -7.61 -8.81
CA LYS A 394 39.58 -7.24 -9.27
C LYS A 394 39.69 -6.00 -10.15
N LEU A 395 39.41 -6.14 -11.45
CA LEU A 395 39.32 -5.01 -12.38
C LEU A 395 38.18 -4.06 -11.95
N PRO A 396 38.32 -2.75 -12.16
CA PRO A 396 37.27 -1.80 -11.84
C PRO A 396 36.03 -2.06 -12.71
N VAL A 397 34.89 -2.30 -12.07
CA VAL A 397 33.60 -2.20 -12.75
C VAL A 397 33.35 -0.71 -12.96
N ALA A 398 33.31 -0.26 -14.22
CA ALA A 398 33.01 1.12 -14.55
C ALA A 398 31.71 1.54 -13.87
N ALA A 399 31.74 2.67 -13.16
CA ALA A 399 30.53 3.27 -12.62
C ALA A 399 29.64 3.68 -13.79
N SER A 400 28.50 3.00 -13.95
CA SER A 400 27.43 3.43 -14.84
C SER A 400 26.83 4.72 -14.27
N ASN A 401 27.03 5.83 -14.99
CA ASN A 401 26.33 7.10 -14.78
C ASN A 401 24.82 6.93 -14.83
#